data_AF-A0A1Y2AFD7-F1
#
_entry.id   AF-A0A1Y2AFD7-F1
#
_cell.length_a   1.000
_cell.length_b   1.000
_cell.length_c   1.000
_cell.angle_alpha   90.00
_cell.angle_beta   90.00
_cell.angle_gamma   90.00
#
_symmetry.space_group_name_H-M   'P 1'
#
loop_
_entity.id
_entity.type
_entity.pdbx_description
1 polymer ?
#
loop_
_entity_poly.entity_id
_entity_poly.type
_entity_poly.pdbx_seq_one_letter_code
_entity_poly.pdbx_strand_id
1 'polypeptide(L)'
;TNIRDNWHVVCIKVLPLFNGQGLQDYIEDLNDLVRRCMEIKTPKILAYDINELLKNGIYTINTRLLEVTDNSLISRLVEIWIFFFDSVIPYFRGI
;
A
#
# COMPACT_ATOMS: atom_id res chain seq x y z
N THR A 1 -5.27 19.63 13.04
CA THR A 1 -5.56 18.22 12.75
C THR A 1 -4.40 17.40 13.26
N ASN A 2 -4.62 16.37 14.09
CA ASN A 2 -3.54 15.66 14.77
C ASN A 2 -2.72 14.85 13.74
N ILE A 3 -1.40 14.94 13.82
CA ILE A 3 -0.46 14.43 12.80
C ILE A 3 -0.50 12.91 12.69
N ARG A 4 -0.85 12.21 13.78
CA ARG A 4 -1.14 10.78 13.75
C ARG A 4 -2.31 10.47 12.82
N ASP A 5 -3.29 11.38 12.74
CA ASP A 5 -4.45 11.22 11.89
C ASP A 5 -4.05 11.32 10.41
N ASN A 6 -3.14 12.22 10.01
CA ASN A 6 -2.79 12.39 8.60
C ASN A 6 -2.17 11.12 7.99
N TRP A 7 -1.19 10.51 8.65
CA TRP A 7 -0.60 9.27 8.17
C TRP A 7 -1.57 8.08 8.29
N HIS A 8 -2.36 8.06 9.36
CA HIS A 8 -3.41 7.05 9.48
C HIS A 8 -4.43 7.13 8.34
N VAL A 9 -4.79 8.34 7.90
CA VAL A 9 -5.64 8.57 6.72
C VAL A 9 -4.96 8.08 5.44
N VAL A 10 -3.65 8.31 5.26
CA VAL A 10 -2.89 7.71 4.15
C VAL A 10 -3.02 6.18 4.19
N CYS A 11 -2.82 5.55 5.36
CA CYS A 11 -2.98 4.11 5.50
C CYS A 11 -4.38 3.61 5.12
N ILE A 12 -5.43 4.28 5.63
CA ILE A 12 -6.83 3.92 5.33
C ILE A 12 -7.09 3.97 3.82
N LYS A 13 -6.55 4.97 3.13
CA LYS A 13 -6.82 5.19 1.70
C LYS A 13 -5.95 4.33 0.77
N VAL A 14 -4.77 3.94 1.23
CA VAL A 14 -3.78 3.18 0.42
C VAL A 14 -3.85 1.67 0.66
N LEU A 15 -4.13 1.19 1.88
CA LEU A 15 -4.21 -0.26 2.14
C LEU A 15 -5.24 -1.02 1.26
N PRO A 16 -6.42 -0.45 0.92
CA PRO A 16 -7.37 -1.06 -0.01
C PRO A 16 -6.79 -1.34 -1.41
N LEU A 17 -5.76 -0.61 -1.84
CA LEU A 17 -5.04 -0.88 -3.09
C LEU A 17 -4.49 -2.31 -3.11
N PHE A 18 -3.91 -2.77 -2.01
CA PHE A 18 -3.35 -4.13 -1.88
C PHE A 18 -4.44 -5.20 -1.88
N ASN A 19 -5.69 -4.81 -1.59
CA ASN A 19 -6.87 -5.64 -1.72
C ASN A 19 -7.48 -5.63 -3.14
N GLY A 20 -6.89 -4.92 -4.10
CA GLY A 20 -7.45 -4.79 -5.45
C GLY A 20 -8.70 -3.90 -5.49
N GLN A 21 -8.95 -3.12 -4.45
CA GLN A 21 -10.06 -2.17 -4.37
C GLN A 21 -9.70 -0.80 -4.98
N GLY A 22 -8.46 -0.64 -5.45
CA GLY A 22 -7.91 0.62 -5.93
C GLY A 22 -7.60 1.60 -4.80
N LEU A 23 -7.07 2.77 -5.17
CA LEU A 23 -6.92 3.89 -4.25
C LEU A 23 -8.30 4.44 -3.87
N GLN A 24 -8.48 4.80 -2.60
CA GLN A 24 -9.75 5.35 -2.11
C GLN A 24 -9.83 6.87 -2.22
N ASP A 25 -8.88 7.50 -2.91
CA ASP A 25 -8.86 8.93 -3.18
C ASP A 25 -7.96 9.24 -4.39
N TYR A 26 -7.99 10.48 -4.86
CA TYR A 26 -7.10 10.96 -5.90
C TYR A 26 -5.64 10.96 -5.43
N ILE A 27 -4.73 10.70 -6.37
CA ILE A 27 -3.29 10.65 -6.08
C ILE A 27 -2.82 12.01 -5.55
N GLU A 28 -3.33 13.11 -6.11
CA GLU A 28 -3.00 14.47 -5.71
C GLU A 28 -3.34 14.74 -4.24
N ASP A 29 -4.52 14.31 -3.78
CA ASP A 29 -4.96 14.46 -2.39
C ASP A 29 -4.12 13.61 -1.42
N LEU A 30 -3.70 12.41 -1.85
CA LEU A 30 -2.77 11.56 -1.11
C LEU A 30 -1.38 12.19 -1.01
N ASN A 31 -0.88 12.78 -2.10
CA ASN A 31 0.42 13.45 -2.15
C ASN A 31 0.45 14.66 -1.22
N ASP A 32 -0.64 15.40 -1.13
CA ASP A 32 -0.79 16.51 -0.20
C ASP A 32 -0.79 16.03 1.26
N LEU A 33 -1.43 14.90 1.56
CA LEU A 33 -1.38 14.29 2.90
C LEU A 33 0.04 13.82 3.28
N VAL A 34 0.75 13.18 2.35
CA VAL A 34 2.15 12.75 2.55
C VAL A 34 3.05 13.97 2.73
N ARG A 35 2.85 15.05 1.96
CA ARG A 35 3.60 16.31 2.11
C ARG A 35 3.44 16.93 3.49
N ARG A 36 2.22 16.99 4.01
CA ARG A 36 1.96 17.44 5.39
C ARG A 36 2.61 16.54 6.44
N CYS A 37 2.75 15.23 6.16
CA CYS A 37 3.51 14.33 7.04
C CYS A 37 5.01 14.64 7.01
N MET A 38 5.57 14.96 5.84
CA MET A 38 7.00 15.31 5.66
C MET A 38 7.40 16.61 6.37
N GLU A 39 6.49 17.59 6.49
CA GLU A 39 6.75 18.84 7.20
C GLU A 39 7.02 18.65 8.70
N ILE A 40 6.58 17.53 9.27
CA ILE A 40 6.51 17.33 10.72
C ILE A 40 7.27 16.08 11.17
N LYS A 41 7.37 15.06 10.33
CA LYS A 41 8.12 13.82 10.60
C LYS A 41 9.53 13.92 10.06
N THR A 42 10.48 13.34 10.79
CA THR A 42 11.83 13.15 10.24
C THR A 42 11.80 12.10 9.13
N PRO A 43 12.73 12.17 8.15
CA PRO A 43 12.83 11.17 7.08
C PRO A 43 12.93 9.73 7.60
N LYS A 44 13.56 9.52 8.76
CA LYS A 44 13.69 8.20 9.38
C LYS A 44 12.34 7.65 9.87
N ILE A 45 11.52 8.48 10.50
CA ILE A 45 10.19 8.08 10.98
C ILE A 45 9.28 7.80 9.78
N LEU A 46 9.32 8.66 8.75
CA LEU A 46 8.52 8.46 7.55
C LEU A 46 8.92 7.18 6.79
N ALA A 47 10.21 6.88 6.67
CA ALA A 47 10.68 5.64 6.07
C ALA A 47 10.21 4.40 6.85
N TYR A 48 10.19 4.47 8.19
CA TYR A 48 9.64 3.39 9.02
C TYR A 48 8.14 3.23 8.76
N ASP A 49 7.38 4.32 8.78
CA ASP A 49 5.95 4.34 8.53
C ASP A 49 5.58 3.75 7.15
N ILE A 50 6.32 4.14 6.10
CA ILE A 50 6.20 3.59 4.74
C ILE A 50 6.47 2.08 4.74
N ASN A 51 7.53 1.64 5.41
CA ASN A 51 7.88 0.23 5.48
C ASN A 51 6.78 -0.59 6.18
N GLU A 52 6.20 -0.07 7.26
CA GLU A 52 5.07 -0.72 7.94
C GLU A 52 3.81 -0.78 7.07
N LEU A 53 3.50 0.28 6.34
CA LEU A 53 2.41 0.28 5.35
C LEU A 53 2.64 -0.81 4.29
N LEU A 54 3.83 -0.86 3.70
CA LEU A 54 4.19 -1.86 2.68
C LEU A 54 4.11 -3.28 3.23
N LYS A 55 4.63 -3.53 4.44
CA LYS A 55 4.53 -4.85 5.10
C LYS A 55 3.08 -5.27 5.29
N ASN A 56 2.23 -4.38 5.80
CA ASN A 56 0.82 -4.67 6.01
C ASN A 56 0.11 -4.97 4.68
N GLY A 57 0.35 -4.14 3.66
CA GLY A 57 -0.23 -4.36 2.33
C GLY A 57 0.23 -5.66 1.67
N ILE A 58 1.54 -5.97 1.71
CA ILE A 58 2.09 -7.21 1.15
C ILE A 58 1.59 -8.43 1.92
N TYR A 59 1.43 -8.34 3.24
CA TYR A 59 0.83 -9.41 4.03
C TYR A 59 -0.59 -9.73 3.54
N THR A 60 -1.41 -8.71 3.27
CA THR A 60 -2.74 -8.87 2.68
C THR A 60 -2.72 -9.50 1.28
N ILE A 61 -1.69 -9.26 0.49
CA ILE A 61 -1.52 -9.95 -0.80
C ILE A 61 -1.15 -11.42 -0.58
N ASN A 62 -0.25 -11.69 0.35
CA ASN A 62 0.24 -13.05 0.65
C ASN A 62 -0.88 -13.96 1.18
N THR A 63 -1.87 -13.45 1.91
CA THR A 63 -3.00 -14.27 2.37
C THR A 63 -3.79 -14.89 1.21
N ARG A 64 -3.73 -14.30 0.01
CA ARG A 64 -4.37 -14.83 -1.21
C ARG A 64 -3.69 -16.10 -1.76
N LEU A 65 -2.46 -16.39 -1.32
CA LEU A 65 -1.72 -17.61 -1.65
C LEU A 65 -2.05 -18.77 -0.69
N LEU A 66 -2.58 -18.48 0.50
CA LEU A 66 -2.77 -19.50 1.56
C LEU A 66 -3.90 -20.50 1.24
N GLU A 67 -4.85 -20.13 0.40
CA GLU A 67 -6.04 -20.95 0.08
C GLU A 67 -5.91 -21.74 -1.23
N VAL A 68 -4.70 -21.81 -1.79
CA VAL A 68 -4.45 -22.32 -3.15
C VAL A 68 -3.93 -23.74 -3.12
N THR A 69 -4.50 -24.63 -3.93
CA THR A 69 -4.01 -26.00 -4.08
C THR A 69 -2.70 -26.02 -4.88
N ASP A 70 -1.79 -26.96 -4.56
CA ASP A 70 -0.45 -27.06 -5.16
C ASP A 70 -0.45 -26.98 -6.70
N ASN A 71 -1.44 -27.61 -7.35
CA ASN A 71 -1.56 -27.65 -8.81
C ASN A 71 -1.83 -26.27 -9.46
N SER A 72 -2.27 -25.28 -8.69
CA SER A 72 -2.58 -23.93 -9.15
C SER A 72 -1.69 -22.84 -8.55
N LEU A 73 -0.75 -23.23 -7.66
CA LEU A 73 0.09 -22.30 -6.92
C LEU A 73 0.90 -21.37 -7.84
N ILE A 74 1.55 -21.93 -8.86
CA ILE A 74 2.37 -21.15 -9.81
C ILE A 74 1.52 -20.14 -10.58
N SER A 75 0.34 -20.56 -11.06
CA SER A 75 -0.56 -19.66 -11.81
C SER A 75 -1.02 -18.50 -10.93
N ARG A 76 -1.41 -18.81 -9.68
CA ARG A 76 -1.82 -17.79 -8.71
C ARG A 76 -0.68 -16.86 -8.31
N LEU A 77 0.53 -17.38 -8.17
CA LEU A 77 1.71 -16.57 -7.90
C LEU A 77 1.93 -15.57 -9.05
N VAL A 78 1.89 -16.04 -10.29
CA VAL A 78 2.06 -15.16 -11.46
C VAL A 78 0.99 -14.06 -11.50
N GLU A 79 -0.28 -14.38 -11.26
CA GLU A 79 -1.36 -13.39 -11.17
C GLU A 79 -1.09 -12.31 -10.12
N ILE A 80 -0.64 -12.73 -8.93
CA ILE A 80 -0.31 -11.83 -7.83
C ILE A 80 0.86 -10.91 -8.20
N TRP A 81 1.89 -11.45 -8.84
CA TRP A 81 3.02 -10.66 -9.29
C TRP A 81 2.59 -9.65 -10.35
N ILE A 82 1.82 -10.06 -11.36
CA ILE A 82 1.26 -9.15 -12.36
C ILE A 82 0.47 -8.02 -11.68
N PHE A 83 -0.45 -8.35 -10.77
CA PHE A 83 -1.22 -7.35 -10.02
C PHE A 83 -0.32 -6.39 -9.22
N PHE A 84 0.70 -6.91 -8.55
CA PHE A 84 1.63 -6.10 -7.77
C PHE A 84 2.42 -5.12 -8.64
N PHE A 85 2.94 -5.58 -9.78
CA PHE A 85 3.75 -4.75 -10.68
C PHE A 85 2.93 -3.80 -11.57
N ASP A 86 1.73 -4.19 -11.98
CA ASP A 86 0.91 -3.38 -12.90
C ASP A 86 -0.05 -2.43 -12.17
N SER A 87 -0.39 -2.72 -10.91
CA SER A 87 -1.31 -1.89 -10.13
C SER A 87 -0.65 -1.32 -8.88
N VAL A 88 -0.20 -2.16 -7.95
CA VAL A 88 0.24 -1.69 -6.63
C VAL A 88 1.45 -0.77 -6.73
N ILE A 89 2.51 -1.19 -7.41
CA ILE A 89 3.75 -0.42 -7.53
C ILE A 89 3.55 0.91 -8.27
N PRO A 90 2.85 0.99 -9.42
CA PRO A 90 2.62 2.25 -10.11
C PRO A 90 1.91 3.29 -9.25
N TYR A 91 0.81 2.91 -8.58
CA TYR A 91 0.09 3.82 -7.69
C TYR A 91 0.95 4.23 -6.49
N PHE A 92 1.65 3.27 -5.87
CA PHE A 92 2.50 3.56 -4.72
C PHE A 92 3.68 4.46 -5.06
N ARG A 93 4.23 4.40 -6.28
CA ARG A 93 5.27 5.32 -6.77
C ARG A 93 4.74 6.71 -7.11
N GLY A 94 3.46 6.82 -7.45
CA GLY A 94 2.80 8.09 -7.68
C GLY A 94 2.55 8.88 -6.39
N ILE A 95 2.54 8.16 -5.26
CA ILE A 95 2.38 8.68 -3.88
C ILE A 95 3.74 8.98 -3.25
#